data_AF-A0A7Y6PY22-F1
#
_entry.id   AF-A0A7Y6PY22-F1
#
_cell.length_a   1.000
_cell.length_b   1.000
_cell.length_c   1.000
_cell.angle_alpha   90.00
_cell.angle_beta   90.00
_cell.angle_gamma   90.00
#
_symmetry.space_group_name_H-M   'P 1'
#
loop_
_entity.id
_entity.type
_entity.pdbx_description
1 polymer ?
#
loop_
_entity_poly.entity_id
_entity_poly.type
_entity_poly.pdbx_seq_one_letter_code
_entity_poly.pdbx_strand_id
1 'polypeptide(L)'
;MSERPTILFLCVANSARSQMAEGLARAKFGDRYRIVSAGSRPSTVNRFAIAAMEEAHLDISSHRSKLVDDVVRDIGDIDLVVTLCAEEVCPVLLRPVRRLHWPIPDPATTERLSDREMLVRFRMARRTINARLEGIDAALAMPVGTTIMPATADDRAEVEALLRAAKLPLDGLDDAFPRGFAIARLDGAIVGAAGIEQWDVRGLLRSVVVADAHRGKHIGDALVADRIAWARSFVRSNDTQPFASIALLTTTAAPFFERLGFERIDRADLPAPLAASTQLQIQQCSSAVAMQLVFFQTASEHVKRTIAAELAEHGTFRPPWLKHPEIPRYSIGWRMGYGEDYLWAWWNWWRGLDDAAQSTYAETWRSTAPEDWADWFEFVHESDD
;
A
#
# COMPACT_ATOMS: atom_id res chain seq x y z
N MET A 1 2.72 -30.05 16.85
CA MET A 1 3.10 -28.77 16.23
C MET A 1 1.86 -27.90 16.26
N SER A 2 1.91 -26.69 16.83
CA SER A 2 0.77 -25.77 16.74
C SER A 2 0.43 -25.57 15.27
N GLU A 3 -0.85 -25.75 14.91
CA GLU A 3 -1.29 -25.52 13.54
C GLU A 3 -1.09 -24.03 13.20
N ARG A 4 -0.55 -23.75 12.01
CA ARG A 4 -0.25 -22.37 11.58
C ARG A 4 -1.55 -21.70 11.16
N PRO A 5 -1.79 -20.41 11.53
CA PRO A 5 -2.99 -19.72 11.11
C PRO A 5 -3.18 -19.75 9.60
N THR A 6 -4.42 -19.96 9.15
CA THR A 6 -4.78 -20.07 7.74
C THR A 6 -5.32 -18.74 7.22
N ILE A 7 -4.75 -18.27 6.11
CA ILE A 7 -5.21 -17.08 5.38
C ILE A 7 -5.77 -17.52 4.03
N LEU A 8 -7.03 -17.16 3.77
CA LEU A 8 -7.75 -17.44 2.53
C LEU A 8 -7.97 -16.16 1.71
N PHE A 9 -7.37 -16.11 0.52
CA PHE A 9 -7.62 -15.06 -0.47
C PHE A 9 -8.71 -15.46 -1.45
N LEU A 10 -9.77 -14.64 -1.55
CA LEU A 10 -10.94 -14.91 -2.37
C LEU A 10 -11.08 -13.89 -3.50
N CYS A 11 -11.39 -14.40 -4.68
CA CYS A 11 -11.90 -13.63 -5.81
C CYS A 11 -12.87 -14.50 -6.60
N VAL A 12 -13.62 -13.93 -7.55
CA VAL A 12 -14.61 -14.71 -8.32
C VAL A 12 -13.97 -15.89 -9.06
N ALA A 13 -12.98 -15.60 -9.92
CA ALA A 13 -12.48 -16.56 -10.91
C ALA A 13 -11.29 -17.42 -10.45
N ASN A 14 -10.73 -17.14 -9.27
CA ASN A 14 -9.44 -17.66 -8.78
C ASN A 14 -8.35 -17.72 -9.85
N SER A 15 -8.25 -16.66 -10.65
CA SER A 15 -7.46 -16.61 -11.90
C SER A 15 -6.31 -15.60 -11.85
N ALA A 16 -6.55 -14.41 -11.30
CA ALA A 16 -5.61 -13.29 -11.32
C ALA A 16 -5.29 -12.78 -9.91
N ARG A 17 -6.13 -11.90 -9.35
CA ARG A 17 -5.91 -11.21 -8.08
C ARG A 17 -5.57 -12.16 -6.93
N SER A 18 -6.39 -13.19 -6.71
CA SER A 18 -6.16 -14.14 -5.62
C SER A 18 -4.95 -15.06 -5.84
N GLN A 19 -4.57 -15.34 -7.09
CA GLN A 19 -3.38 -16.12 -7.42
C GLN A 19 -2.09 -15.32 -7.15
N MET A 20 -2.07 -14.05 -7.55
CA MET A 20 -0.98 -13.12 -7.22
C MET A 20 -0.88 -12.93 -5.70
N ALA A 21 -2.02 -12.82 -5.00
CA ALA A 21 -2.05 -12.73 -3.54
C ALA A 21 -1.51 -14.00 -2.87
N GLU A 22 -1.88 -15.19 -3.32
CA GLU A 22 -1.33 -16.47 -2.82
C GLU A 22 0.19 -16.52 -3.01
N GLY A 23 0.70 -16.16 -4.19
CA GLY A 23 2.14 -16.16 -4.47
C GLY A 23 2.93 -15.16 -3.61
N LEU A 24 2.49 -13.90 -3.56
CA LEU A 24 3.13 -12.85 -2.75
C LEU A 24 3.10 -13.20 -1.26
N ALA A 25 1.94 -13.64 -0.75
CA ALA A 25 1.80 -13.97 0.67
C ALA A 25 2.58 -15.23 1.07
N ARG A 26 2.71 -16.23 0.18
CA ARG A 26 3.60 -17.38 0.43
C ARG A 26 5.06 -16.97 0.53
N ALA A 27 5.52 -16.10 -0.38
CA ALA A 27 6.88 -15.62 -0.35
C ALA A 27 7.18 -14.82 0.94
N LYS A 28 6.22 -14.00 1.38
CA LYS A 28 6.41 -13.13 2.54
C LYS A 28 6.17 -13.82 3.89
N PHE A 29 5.26 -14.78 3.95
CA PHE A 29 4.72 -15.32 5.21
C PHE A 29 4.54 -16.84 5.24
N GLY A 30 5.02 -17.57 4.23
CA GLY A 30 4.78 -19.02 4.11
C GLY A 30 5.42 -19.87 5.20
N ASP A 31 6.34 -19.30 5.98
CA ASP A 31 6.89 -19.86 7.21
C ASP A 31 5.91 -19.75 8.38
N ARG A 32 5.23 -18.60 8.53
CA ARG A 32 4.32 -18.28 9.64
C ARG A 32 2.87 -18.73 9.42
N TYR A 33 2.37 -18.70 8.19
CA TYR A 33 0.96 -18.91 7.88
C TYR A 33 0.73 -19.97 6.80
N ARG A 34 -0.41 -20.65 6.87
CA ARG A 34 -0.92 -21.47 5.78
C ARG A 34 -1.65 -20.56 4.79
N ILE A 35 -1.07 -20.38 3.60
CA ILE A 35 -1.61 -19.47 2.58
C ILE A 35 -2.36 -20.25 1.50
N VAL A 36 -3.61 -19.88 1.28
CA VAL A 36 -4.47 -20.46 0.24
C VAL A 36 -5.29 -19.38 -0.46
N SER A 37 -5.60 -19.63 -1.74
CA SER A 37 -6.63 -18.89 -2.46
C SER A 37 -7.69 -19.80 -3.05
N ALA A 38 -8.88 -19.23 -3.29
CA ALA A 38 -9.98 -19.89 -3.96
C ALA A 38 -10.88 -18.88 -4.68
N GLY A 39 -11.93 -19.36 -5.32
CA GLY A 39 -12.97 -18.52 -5.89
C GLY A 39 -14.31 -19.21 -6.05
N SER A 40 -15.37 -18.41 -6.18
CA SER A 40 -16.75 -18.88 -6.36
C SER A 40 -17.00 -19.53 -7.72
N ARG A 41 -16.27 -19.12 -8.76
CA ARG A 41 -16.37 -19.64 -10.14
C ARG A 41 -14.97 -19.82 -10.74
N PRO A 42 -14.18 -20.79 -10.25
CA PRO A 42 -12.80 -20.96 -10.66
C PRO A 42 -12.67 -21.21 -12.16
N SER A 43 -11.54 -20.78 -12.72
CA SER A 43 -11.24 -20.87 -14.15
C SER A 43 -9.80 -21.37 -14.35
N THR A 44 -9.03 -20.77 -15.25
CA THR A 44 -7.60 -21.06 -15.41
C THR A 44 -6.79 -19.91 -14.81
N VAL A 45 -5.60 -20.22 -14.27
CA VAL A 45 -4.66 -19.17 -13.83
C VAL A 45 -4.32 -18.28 -15.03
N ASN A 46 -4.45 -16.97 -14.87
CA ASN A 46 -4.29 -16.03 -15.97
C ASN A 46 -2.82 -15.91 -16.37
N ARG A 47 -2.51 -16.01 -17.67
CA ARG A 47 -1.13 -15.91 -18.17
C ARG A 47 -0.44 -14.58 -17.82
N PHE A 48 -1.19 -13.47 -17.75
CA PHE A 48 -0.64 -12.17 -17.35
C PHE A 48 -0.42 -12.07 -15.84
N ALA A 49 -1.13 -12.85 -15.03
CA ALA A 49 -0.80 -12.98 -13.61
C ALA A 49 0.50 -13.75 -13.43
N ILE A 50 0.71 -14.83 -14.20
CA ILE A 50 1.97 -15.59 -14.21
C ILE A 50 3.11 -14.66 -14.61
N ALA A 51 3.01 -14.00 -15.77
CA ALA A 51 4.04 -13.08 -16.25
C ALA A 51 4.33 -11.93 -15.26
N ALA A 52 3.28 -11.32 -14.69
CA ALA A 52 3.47 -10.27 -13.69
C ALA A 52 4.13 -10.79 -12.42
N MET A 53 3.96 -12.06 -12.03
CA MET A 53 4.61 -12.63 -10.85
C MET A 53 6.04 -13.07 -11.14
N GLU A 54 6.32 -13.59 -12.34
CA GLU A 54 7.67 -13.91 -12.82
C GLU A 54 8.59 -12.68 -12.81
N GLU A 55 8.08 -11.49 -13.15
CA GLU A 55 8.80 -10.22 -13.02
C GLU A 55 9.20 -9.87 -11.58
N ALA A 56 8.58 -10.48 -10.58
CA ALA A 56 8.97 -10.39 -9.17
C ALA A 56 9.73 -11.65 -8.70
N HIS A 57 10.19 -12.48 -9.64
CA HIS A 57 10.86 -13.76 -9.39
C HIS A 57 10.01 -14.76 -8.57
N LEU A 58 8.68 -14.69 -8.74
CA LEU A 58 7.73 -15.58 -8.09
C LEU A 58 7.00 -16.41 -9.14
N ASP A 59 7.27 -17.72 -9.17
CA ASP A 59 6.58 -18.64 -10.07
C ASP A 59 5.23 -19.08 -9.48
N ILE A 60 4.15 -18.74 -10.18
CA ILE A 60 2.79 -19.21 -9.89
C ILE A 60 2.21 -20.08 -11.01
N SER A 61 3.02 -20.50 -11.99
CA SER A 61 2.58 -21.31 -13.14
C SER A 61 2.07 -22.69 -12.74
N SER A 62 2.60 -23.24 -11.64
CA SER A 62 2.17 -24.52 -11.06
C SER A 62 0.93 -24.41 -10.16
N HIS A 63 0.45 -23.19 -9.88
CA HIS A 63 -0.77 -23.01 -9.10
C HIS A 63 -2.00 -23.54 -9.84
N ARG A 64 -3.04 -23.85 -9.07
CA ARG A 64 -4.33 -24.29 -9.60
C ARG A 64 -5.43 -23.31 -9.20
N SER A 65 -6.39 -23.13 -10.10
CA SER A 65 -7.65 -22.47 -9.77
C SER A 65 -8.54 -23.43 -8.99
N LYS A 66 -9.07 -22.99 -7.85
CA LYS A 66 -9.76 -23.84 -6.87
C LYS A 66 -11.13 -23.27 -6.51
N LEU A 67 -12.13 -24.15 -6.38
CA LEU A 67 -13.46 -23.78 -5.90
C LEU A 67 -13.40 -23.52 -4.39
N VAL A 68 -14.07 -22.46 -3.94
CA VAL A 68 -14.08 -22.07 -2.52
C VAL A 68 -14.62 -23.16 -1.62
N ASP A 69 -15.68 -23.87 -2.03
CA ASP A 69 -16.30 -24.92 -1.24
C ASP A 69 -15.37 -26.13 -1.02
N ASP A 70 -14.54 -26.46 -2.02
CA ASP A 70 -13.56 -27.54 -1.91
C ASP A 70 -12.45 -27.14 -0.93
N VAL A 71 -11.95 -25.90 -1.05
CA VAL A 71 -10.89 -25.37 -0.19
C VAL A 71 -11.35 -25.28 1.27
N VAL A 72 -12.57 -24.81 1.52
CA VAL A 72 -13.14 -24.73 2.87
C VAL A 72 -13.32 -26.13 3.47
N ARG A 73 -13.75 -27.11 2.67
CA ARG A 73 -13.90 -28.50 3.10
C ARG A 73 -12.57 -29.16 3.46
N ASP A 74 -11.52 -28.89 2.69
CA ASP A 74 -10.21 -29.54 2.85
C ASP A 74 -9.38 -28.96 4.00
N ILE A 75 -9.56 -27.69 4.34
CA ILE A 75 -8.69 -26.97 5.28
C ILE A 75 -9.29 -26.89 6.69
N GLY A 76 -10.62 -26.92 6.81
CA GLY A 76 -11.31 -26.79 8.09
C GLY A 76 -11.28 -25.36 8.62
N ASP A 77 -10.33 -25.06 9.50
CA ASP A 77 -10.28 -23.77 10.21
C ASP A 77 -9.53 -22.69 9.40
N ILE A 78 -10.19 -21.54 9.21
CA ILE A 78 -9.66 -20.35 8.54
C ILE A 78 -9.65 -19.20 9.54
N ASP A 79 -8.50 -18.56 9.74
CA ASP A 79 -8.33 -17.48 10.70
C ASP A 79 -8.59 -16.10 10.08
N LEU A 80 -8.29 -15.95 8.80
CA LEU A 80 -8.45 -14.69 8.06
C LEU A 80 -8.93 -14.95 6.63
N VAL A 81 -10.01 -14.28 6.25
CA VAL A 81 -10.49 -14.22 4.86
C VAL A 81 -10.21 -12.84 4.28
N VAL A 82 -9.60 -12.80 3.11
CA VAL A 82 -9.34 -11.57 2.35
C VAL A 82 -10.09 -11.63 1.04
N THR A 83 -11.08 -10.74 0.86
CA THR A 83 -11.83 -10.62 -0.39
C THR A 83 -11.21 -9.55 -1.28
N LEU A 84 -10.96 -9.89 -2.55
CA LEU A 84 -10.21 -9.05 -3.50
C LEU A 84 -11.09 -8.41 -4.59
N CYS A 85 -12.39 -8.71 -4.60
CA CYS A 85 -13.37 -8.21 -5.57
C CYS A 85 -14.54 -7.59 -4.83
N ALA A 86 -15.14 -6.55 -5.40
CA ALA A 86 -16.37 -5.96 -4.86
C ALA A 86 -17.58 -6.90 -5.03
N GLU A 87 -17.55 -7.74 -6.05
CA GLU A 87 -18.65 -8.63 -6.45
C GLU A 87 -18.62 -9.99 -5.73
N GLU A 88 -17.53 -10.29 -5.03
CA GLU A 88 -17.38 -11.60 -4.39
C GLU A 88 -18.10 -11.61 -3.05
N VAL A 89 -19.07 -12.51 -2.92
CA VAL A 89 -19.76 -12.77 -1.66
C VAL A 89 -18.92 -13.73 -0.84
N CYS A 90 -18.66 -13.40 0.43
CA CYS A 90 -17.97 -14.32 1.33
C CYS A 90 -18.72 -15.66 1.41
N PRO A 91 -18.01 -16.80 1.33
CA PRO A 91 -18.63 -18.10 1.54
C PRO A 91 -19.28 -18.15 2.92
N VAL A 92 -20.36 -18.91 3.04
CA VAL A 92 -20.98 -19.17 4.34
C VAL A 92 -20.04 -20.03 5.15
N LEU A 93 -19.33 -19.41 6.09
CA LEU A 93 -18.46 -20.11 7.03
C LEU A 93 -19.25 -20.41 8.31
N LEU A 94 -19.12 -21.64 8.82
CA LEU A 94 -19.82 -22.10 10.03
C LEU A 94 -19.39 -21.36 11.30
N ARG A 95 -18.25 -20.66 11.27
CA ARG A 95 -17.68 -19.91 12.39
C ARG A 95 -17.42 -18.45 12.00
N PRO A 96 -17.54 -17.50 12.94
CA PRO A 96 -17.08 -16.14 12.72
C PRO A 96 -15.59 -16.15 12.37
N VAL A 97 -15.19 -15.36 11.38
CA VAL A 97 -13.80 -15.24 10.94
C VAL A 97 -13.44 -13.77 10.81
N ARG A 98 -12.15 -13.47 10.87
CA ARG A 98 -11.62 -12.14 10.57
C ARG A 98 -11.72 -11.90 9.07
N ARG A 99 -12.07 -10.68 8.68
CA ARG A 99 -12.22 -10.35 7.27
C ARG A 99 -11.52 -9.05 6.91
N LEU A 100 -10.87 -9.05 5.75
CA LEU A 100 -10.45 -7.86 5.05
C LEU A 100 -11.15 -7.81 3.70
N HIS A 101 -11.60 -6.62 3.31
CA HIS A 101 -12.13 -6.36 1.98
C HIS A 101 -11.24 -5.37 1.24
N TRP A 102 -10.59 -5.83 0.18
CA TRP A 102 -9.74 -5.03 -0.69
C TRP A 102 -10.36 -5.01 -2.08
N PRO A 103 -11.20 -4.01 -2.43
CA PRO A 103 -11.80 -3.94 -3.75
C PRO A 103 -10.77 -3.50 -4.79
N ILE A 104 -9.97 -4.47 -5.26
CA ILE A 104 -8.93 -4.24 -6.26
C ILE A 104 -9.59 -4.37 -7.64
N PRO A 105 -9.51 -3.35 -8.52
CA PRO A 105 -10.06 -3.42 -9.87
C PRO A 105 -9.59 -4.67 -10.60
N ASP A 106 -10.47 -5.29 -11.39
CA ASP A 106 -10.07 -6.47 -12.16
C ASP A 106 -9.02 -6.09 -13.22
N PRO A 107 -7.79 -6.63 -13.15
CA PRO A 107 -6.83 -6.40 -14.21
C PRO A 107 -7.25 -7.05 -15.53
N ALA A 108 -8.06 -8.11 -15.49
CA ALA A 108 -8.60 -8.78 -16.68
C ALA A 108 -9.85 -8.03 -17.18
N THR A 109 -9.66 -7.12 -18.14
CA THR A 109 -10.77 -6.44 -18.83
C THR A 109 -11.24 -7.25 -20.04
N THR A 110 -12.50 -7.04 -20.44
CA THR A 110 -13.06 -7.53 -21.72
C THR A 110 -12.70 -6.62 -22.90
N GLU A 111 -12.16 -5.42 -22.63
CA GLU A 111 -11.68 -4.50 -23.65
C GLU A 111 -10.45 -5.07 -24.38
N ARG A 112 -10.34 -4.75 -25.67
CA ARG A 112 -9.23 -5.22 -26.50
C ARG A 112 -8.00 -4.34 -26.28
N LEU A 113 -7.15 -4.73 -25.34
CA LEU A 113 -5.87 -4.10 -25.04
C LEU A 113 -4.69 -4.90 -25.62
N SER A 114 -3.56 -4.25 -25.84
CA SER A 114 -2.30 -4.94 -26.15
C SER A 114 -1.81 -5.74 -24.95
N ASP A 115 -0.96 -6.75 -25.19
CA ASP A 115 -0.31 -7.53 -24.13
C ASP A 115 0.46 -6.63 -23.13
N ARG A 116 1.08 -5.55 -23.64
CA ARG A 116 1.80 -4.57 -22.81
C ARG A 116 0.86 -3.82 -21.86
N GLU A 117 -0.27 -3.33 -22.37
CA GLU A 117 -1.27 -2.61 -21.58
C GLU A 117 -1.96 -3.53 -20.57
N MET A 118 -2.27 -4.76 -20.97
CA MET A 118 -2.76 -5.79 -20.06
C MET A 118 -1.78 -6.03 -18.92
N LEU A 119 -0.50 -6.25 -19.23
CA LEU A 119 0.52 -6.51 -18.23
C LEU A 119 0.68 -5.32 -17.25
N VAL A 120 0.57 -4.07 -17.71
CA VAL A 120 0.53 -2.88 -16.83
C VAL A 120 -0.59 -2.98 -15.78
N ARG A 121 -1.80 -3.37 -16.19
CA ARG A 121 -2.93 -3.55 -15.26
C ARG A 121 -2.65 -4.64 -14.22
N PHE A 122 -2.08 -5.77 -14.63
CA PHE A 122 -1.70 -6.86 -13.73
C PHE A 122 -0.59 -6.43 -12.76
N ARG A 123 0.40 -5.67 -13.21
CA ARG A 123 1.45 -5.09 -12.36
C ARG A 123 0.87 -4.14 -11.29
N MET A 124 -0.09 -3.28 -11.67
CA MET A 124 -0.77 -2.39 -10.72
C MET A 124 -1.54 -3.18 -9.66
N ALA A 125 -2.26 -4.24 -10.07
CA ALA A 125 -2.95 -5.13 -9.14
C ALA A 125 -1.97 -5.84 -8.21
N ARG A 126 -0.87 -6.41 -8.74
CA ARG A 126 0.21 -7.04 -7.95
C ARG A 126 0.78 -6.08 -6.91
N ARG A 127 1.12 -4.85 -7.30
CA ARG A 127 1.65 -3.83 -6.39
C ARG A 127 0.65 -3.47 -5.30
N THR A 128 -0.62 -3.27 -5.67
CA THR A 128 -1.69 -2.99 -4.72
C THR A 128 -1.81 -4.11 -3.70
N ILE A 129 -1.85 -5.37 -4.15
CA ILE A 129 -1.88 -6.55 -3.27
C ILE A 129 -0.67 -6.56 -2.34
N ASN A 130 0.54 -6.37 -2.87
CA ASN A 130 1.76 -6.38 -2.08
C ASN A 130 1.74 -5.33 -0.95
N ALA A 131 1.33 -4.11 -1.27
CA ALA A 131 1.18 -3.05 -0.27
C ALA A 131 0.14 -3.42 0.81
N ARG A 132 -0.99 -4.02 0.41
CA ARG A 132 -2.04 -4.48 1.33
C ARG A 132 -1.61 -5.61 2.26
N LEU A 133 -0.67 -6.46 1.83
CA LEU A 133 -0.14 -7.54 2.66
C LEU A 133 0.62 -7.04 3.91
N GLU A 134 1.06 -5.78 3.96
CA GLU A 134 1.64 -5.19 5.17
C GLU A 134 0.67 -5.16 6.37
N GLY A 135 -0.65 -5.14 6.12
CA GLY A 135 -1.66 -5.10 7.18
C GLY A 135 -2.08 -6.45 7.75
N ILE A 136 -1.53 -7.57 7.26
CA ILE A 136 -2.01 -8.92 7.60
C ILE A 136 -1.84 -9.25 9.09
N ASP A 137 -0.67 -8.95 9.67
CA ASP A 137 -0.39 -9.28 11.07
C ASP A 137 -1.32 -8.49 12.02
N ALA A 138 -1.55 -7.21 11.71
CA ALA A 138 -2.51 -6.38 12.45
C ALA A 138 -3.94 -6.93 12.34
N ALA A 139 -4.32 -7.44 11.17
CA ALA A 139 -5.63 -8.02 10.97
C ALA A 139 -5.84 -9.32 11.77
N LEU A 140 -4.84 -10.19 11.83
CA LEU A 140 -4.88 -11.42 12.61
C LEU A 140 -4.99 -11.16 14.13
N ALA A 141 -4.54 -9.99 14.60
CA ALA A 141 -4.59 -9.60 16.01
C ALA A 141 -5.94 -9.03 16.49
N MET A 142 -6.88 -8.74 15.58
CA MET A 142 -8.20 -8.15 15.93
C MET A 142 -9.07 -9.09 16.80
N PRO A 143 -10.35 -8.80 17.10
CA PRO A 143 -11.32 -9.79 17.56
C PRO A 143 -11.91 -10.63 16.42
N VAL A 144 -12.14 -11.93 16.66
CA VAL A 144 -12.72 -12.81 15.63
C VAL A 144 -14.12 -12.30 15.26
N GLY A 145 -14.47 -12.34 13.97
CA GLY A 145 -15.71 -11.73 13.45
C GLY A 145 -15.55 -10.28 12.97
N THR A 146 -14.43 -9.62 13.29
CA THR A 146 -14.16 -8.25 12.82
C THR A 146 -13.89 -8.23 11.32
N THR A 147 -14.50 -7.26 10.64
CA THR A 147 -14.29 -6.99 9.21
C THR A 147 -13.76 -5.58 9.02
N ILE A 148 -12.62 -5.43 8.33
CA ILE A 148 -12.14 -4.13 7.84
C ILE A 148 -12.49 -4.00 6.36
N MET A 149 -13.13 -2.89 5.99
CA MET A 149 -13.53 -2.61 4.62
C MET A 149 -13.53 -1.11 4.33
N PRO A 150 -13.39 -0.68 3.06
CA PRO A 150 -13.65 0.69 2.67
C PRO A 150 -15.07 1.11 3.05
N ALA A 151 -15.22 2.36 3.47
CA ALA A 151 -16.51 2.94 3.73
C ALA A 151 -17.28 3.17 2.42
N THR A 152 -18.59 3.20 2.53
CA THR A 152 -19.55 3.58 1.50
C THR A 152 -20.32 4.83 1.93
N ALA A 153 -21.08 5.43 1.03
CA ALA A 153 -21.92 6.58 1.37
C ALA A 153 -22.92 6.27 2.50
N ASP A 154 -23.42 5.02 2.56
CA ASP A 154 -24.42 4.58 3.53
C ASP A 154 -23.86 4.49 4.96
N ASP A 155 -22.55 4.31 5.10
CA ASP A 155 -21.89 4.22 6.40
C ASP A 155 -21.78 5.59 7.12
N ARG A 156 -22.09 6.70 6.43
CA ARG A 156 -21.84 8.06 6.92
C ARG A 156 -22.48 8.33 8.27
N ALA A 157 -23.76 8.02 8.44
CA ALA A 157 -24.51 8.33 9.65
C ALA A 157 -23.91 7.63 10.89
N GLU A 158 -23.54 6.35 10.75
CA GLU A 158 -22.90 5.56 11.80
C GLU A 158 -21.49 6.09 12.13
N VAL A 159 -20.69 6.44 11.11
CA VAL A 159 -19.34 6.99 11.30
C VAL A 159 -19.40 8.35 12.00
N GLU A 160 -20.30 9.24 11.60
CA GLU A 160 -20.48 10.53 12.27
C GLU A 160 -20.92 10.36 13.73
N ALA A 161 -21.82 9.43 14.02
CA ALA A 161 -22.23 9.12 15.38
C ALA A 161 -21.04 8.65 16.24
N LEU A 162 -20.20 7.77 15.70
CA LEU A 162 -19.00 7.28 16.38
C LEU A 162 -17.98 8.41 16.64
N LEU A 163 -17.75 9.29 15.67
CA LEU A 163 -16.86 10.45 15.83
C LEU A 163 -17.39 11.43 16.87
N ARG A 164 -18.70 11.74 16.88
CA ARG A 164 -19.34 12.58 17.90
C ARG A 164 -19.18 11.98 19.29
N ALA A 165 -19.41 10.67 19.44
CA ALA A 165 -19.24 9.98 20.71
C ALA A 165 -17.79 10.06 21.23
N ALA A 166 -16.81 9.99 20.33
CA ALA A 166 -15.38 10.16 20.63
C ALA A 166 -14.94 11.62 20.75
N LYS A 167 -15.84 12.59 20.58
CA LYS A 167 -15.56 14.04 20.58
C LYS A 167 -14.52 14.44 19.53
N LEU A 168 -14.51 13.78 18.38
CA LEU A 168 -13.67 14.11 17.24
C LEU A 168 -14.39 15.06 16.28
N PRO A 169 -13.69 16.00 15.63
CA PRO A 169 -14.29 16.96 14.73
C PRO A 169 -14.83 16.29 13.46
N LEU A 170 -15.98 16.80 13.00
CA LEU A 170 -16.60 16.38 11.73
C LEU A 170 -16.21 17.31 10.57
N ASP A 171 -15.65 18.48 10.83
CA ASP A 171 -15.31 19.46 9.80
C ASP A 171 -14.27 18.89 8.81
N GLY A 172 -14.55 19.03 7.51
CA GLY A 172 -13.74 18.44 6.43
C GLY A 172 -13.95 16.93 6.23
N LEU A 173 -14.93 16.30 6.89
CA LEU A 173 -15.25 14.88 6.65
C LEU A 173 -15.60 14.63 5.17
N ASP A 174 -16.28 15.58 4.54
CA ASP A 174 -16.67 15.53 3.13
C ASP A 174 -15.48 15.49 2.16
N ASP A 175 -14.31 15.99 2.57
CA ASP A 175 -13.11 16.06 1.71
C ASP A 175 -12.52 14.67 1.44
N ALA A 176 -12.81 13.70 2.31
CA ALA A 176 -12.25 12.36 2.24
C ALA A 176 -13.31 11.24 2.22
N PHE A 177 -14.52 11.48 2.75
CA PHE A 177 -15.54 10.45 2.84
C PHE A 177 -16.31 10.29 1.51
N PRO A 178 -16.60 9.06 1.04
CA PRO A 178 -16.22 7.77 1.61
C PRO A 178 -14.86 7.24 1.14
N ARG A 179 -14.31 7.78 0.03
CA ARG A 179 -13.21 7.16 -0.73
C ARG A 179 -11.94 6.92 0.09
N GLY A 180 -11.59 7.84 0.99
CA GLY A 180 -10.43 7.74 1.87
C GLY A 180 -10.68 6.96 3.17
N PHE A 181 -11.92 6.55 3.44
CA PHE A 181 -12.34 5.98 4.72
C PHE A 181 -12.39 4.45 4.73
N ALA A 182 -11.95 3.87 5.83
CA ALA A 182 -12.16 2.48 6.21
C ALA A 182 -13.01 2.45 7.47
N ILE A 183 -13.79 1.39 7.58
CA ILE A 183 -14.58 1.06 8.76
C ILE A 183 -14.22 -0.34 9.25
N ALA A 184 -14.36 -0.53 10.56
CA ALA A 184 -14.34 -1.82 11.20
C ALA A 184 -15.77 -2.18 11.62
N ARG A 185 -16.29 -3.29 11.10
CA ARG A 185 -17.57 -3.85 11.54
C ARG A 185 -17.36 -5.07 12.42
N LEU A 186 -18.10 -5.16 13.51
CA LEU A 186 -18.16 -6.32 14.39
C LEU A 186 -19.61 -6.51 14.83
N ASP A 187 -20.12 -7.74 14.71
CA ASP A 187 -21.52 -8.09 15.01
C ASP A 187 -22.55 -7.18 14.31
N GLY A 188 -22.23 -6.76 13.07
CA GLY A 188 -23.07 -5.92 12.22
C GLY A 188 -22.93 -4.41 12.46
N ALA A 189 -22.33 -3.96 13.56
CA ALA A 189 -22.19 -2.54 13.89
C ALA A 189 -20.81 -1.99 13.48
N ILE A 190 -20.75 -0.70 13.10
CA ILE A 190 -19.46 0.00 12.96
C ILE A 190 -18.87 0.26 14.35
N VAL A 191 -17.72 -0.34 14.63
CA VAL A 191 -17.00 -0.21 15.90
C VAL A 191 -15.70 0.60 15.78
N GLY A 192 -15.30 0.97 14.56
CA GLY A 192 -14.14 1.81 14.32
C GLY A 192 -14.13 2.41 12.93
N ALA A 193 -13.41 3.51 12.76
CA ALA A 193 -13.19 4.16 11.47
C ALA A 193 -11.80 4.80 11.41
N ALA A 194 -11.26 4.98 10.20
CA ALA A 194 -10.06 5.77 9.93
C ALA A 194 -10.14 6.33 8.51
N GLY A 195 -9.76 7.59 8.31
CA GLY A 195 -9.80 8.27 7.03
C GLY A 195 -8.47 8.85 6.62
N ILE A 196 -8.18 8.91 5.33
CA ILE A 196 -7.09 9.71 4.78
C ILE A 196 -7.67 10.75 3.82
N GLU A 197 -7.39 12.03 4.07
CA GLU A 197 -7.52 13.07 3.04
C GLU A 197 -6.31 13.00 2.12
N GLN A 198 -6.52 13.10 0.82
CA GLN A 198 -5.46 13.14 -0.16
C GLN A 198 -5.18 14.58 -0.59
N TRP A 199 -3.92 14.98 -0.48
CA TRP A 199 -3.40 16.27 -0.90
C TRP A 199 -2.18 16.01 -1.79
N ASP A 200 -2.41 15.97 -3.10
CA ASP A 200 -1.40 15.60 -4.10
C ASP A 200 -0.81 14.20 -3.82
N VAL A 201 0.50 14.10 -3.59
CA VAL A 201 1.20 12.87 -3.21
C VAL A 201 1.27 12.68 -1.70
N ARG A 202 0.54 13.46 -0.90
CA ARG A 202 0.60 13.41 0.57
C ARG A 202 -0.78 13.19 1.15
N GLY A 203 -0.81 12.74 2.40
CA GLY A 203 -2.06 12.42 3.07
C GLY A 203 -2.15 12.97 4.47
N LEU A 204 -3.36 13.29 4.88
CA LEU A 204 -3.69 13.57 6.27
C LEU A 204 -4.52 12.41 6.82
N LEU A 205 -3.93 11.60 7.70
CA LEU A 205 -4.65 10.59 8.46
C LEU A 205 -5.47 11.28 9.54
N ARG A 206 -6.77 11.02 9.50
CA ARG A 206 -7.77 11.65 10.35
C ARG A 206 -8.86 10.70 10.78
N SER A 207 -9.69 11.17 11.68
CA SER A 207 -10.91 10.47 12.11
C SER A 207 -10.63 9.02 12.53
N VAL A 208 -9.45 8.76 13.12
CA VAL A 208 -9.07 7.44 13.64
C VAL A 208 -9.76 7.24 14.97
N VAL A 209 -10.74 6.35 15.00
CA VAL A 209 -11.61 6.12 16.16
C VAL A 209 -11.93 4.64 16.31
N VAL A 210 -11.99 4.19 17.56
CA VAL A 210 -12.55 2.90 17.96
C VAL A 210 -13.50 3.15 19.12
N ALA A 211 -14.69 2.55 19.04
CA ALA A 211 -15.70 2.59 20.08
C ALA A 211 -15.11 2.13 21.42
N ASP A 212 -15.47 2.80 22.52
CA ASP A 212 -14.85 2.62 23.83
C ASP A 212 -14.80 1.15 24.28
N ALA A 213 -15.89 0.40 24.07
CA ALA A 213 -16.01 -1.02 24.42
C ALA A 213 -15.06 -1.96 23.62
N HIS A 214 -14.45 -1.45 22.54
CA HIS A 214 -13.58 -2.22 21.65
C HIS A 214 -12.15 -1.69 21.58
N ARG A 215 -11.80 -0.67 22.37
CA ARG A 215 -10.42 -0.16 22.48
C ARG A 215 -9.48 -1.22 23.09
N GLY A 216 -8.21 -1.17 22.70
CA GLY A 216 -7.19 -2.13 23.16
C GLY A 216 -7.29 -3.52 22.53
N LYS A 217 -8.20 -3.72 21.57
CA LYS A 217 -8.41 -5.02 20.88
C LYS A 217 -7.81 -5.05 19.47
N HIS A 218 -6.78 -4.25 19.19
CA HIS A 218 -6.09 -4.17 17.88
C HIS A 218 -6.91 -3.69 16.66
N ILE A 219 -8.17 -3.29 16.83
CA ILE A 219 -8.98 -2.74 15.72
C ILE A 219 -8.38 -1.44 15.18
N GLY A 220 -7.87 -0.58 16.07
CA GLY A 220 -7.20 0.67 15.66
C GLY A 220 -5.93 0.41 14.87
N ASP A 221 -5.09 -0.54 15.32
CA ASP A 221 -3.87 -0.93 14.62
C ASP A 221 -4.19 -1.45 13.21
N ALA A 222 -5.23 -2.29 13.07
CA ALA A 222 -5.66 -2.81 11.77
C ALA A 222 -6.25 -1.74 10.83
N LEU A 223 -7.05 -0.80 11.35
CA LEU A 223 -7.59 0.32 10.57
C LEU A 223 -6.48 1.22 10.03
N VAL A 224 -5.51 1.58 10.88
CA VAL A 224 -4.40 2.44 10.45
C VAL A 224 -3.47 1.71 9.49
N ALA A 225 -3.16 0.44 9.74
CA ALA A 225 -2.38 -0.38 8.81
C ALA A 225 -3.07 -0.51 7.44
N ASP A 226 -4.39 -0.70 7.41
CA ASP A 226 -5.17 -0.72 6.19
C ASP A 226 -5.07 0.62 5.43
N ARG A 227 -5.20 1.76 6.12
CA ARG A 227 -5.09 3.10 5.51
C ARG A 227 -3.69 3.42 5.01
N ILE A 228 -2.65 3.06 5.75
CA ILE A 228 -1.25 3.16 5.29
C ILE A 228 -1.06 2.36 4.00
N ALA A 229 -1.53 1.11 3.99
CA ALA A 229 -1.42 0.24 2.82
C ALA A 229 -2.24 0.76 1.62
N TRP A 230 -3.42 1.34 1.87
CA TRP A 230 -4.22 2.01 0.86
C TRP A 230 -3.45 3.17 0.23
N ALA A 231 -2.86 4.05 1.05
CA ALA A 231 -2.08 5.19 0.55
C ALA A 231 -0.87 4.72 -0.28
N ARG A 232 -0.15 3.68 0.16
CA ARG A 232 0.98 3.08 -0.59
C ARG A 232 0.56 2.46 -1.93
N SER A 233 -0.72 2.11 -2.09
CA SER A 233 -1.22 1.52 -3.33
C SER A 233 -1.51 2.55 -4.44
N PHE A 234 -1.56 3.85 -4.12
CA PHE A 234 -1.75 4.88 -5.14
C PHE A 234 -0.52 5.05 -6.03
N VAL A 235 -0.77 4.91 -7.32
CA VAL A 235 0.11 5.34 -8.41
C VAL A 235 -0.80 6.03 -9.41
N ARG A 236 -0.56 7.31 -9.72
CA ARG A 236 -1.34 8.00 -10.74
C ARG A 236 -0.99 7.39 -12.10
N SER A 237 -2.01 7.19 -12.94
CA SER A 237 -1.87 6.49 -14.23
C SER A 237 -0.91 7.18 -15.21
N ASN A 238 -0.63 8.48 -15.02
CA ASN A 238 0.33 9.27 -15.81
C ASN A 238 1.45 9.92 -14.98
N ASP A 239 1.29 10.03 -13.66
CA ASP A 239 2.28 10.63 -12.75
C ASP A 239 2.98 9.50 -12.00
N THR A 240 4.27 9.36 -12.21
CA THR A 240 5.13 8.36 -11.58
C THR A 240 5.28 8.57 -10.07
N GLN A 241 4.66 9.58 -9.47
CA GLN A 241 4.89 9.94 -8.07
C GLN A 241 4.04 9.07 -7.13
N PRO A 242 4.67 8.18 -6.34
CA PRO A 242 3.99 7.49 -5.27
C PRO A 242 3.61 8.44 -4.14
N PHE A 243 2.61 8.06 -3.35
CA PHE A 243 2.30 8.75 -2.10
C PHE A 243 3.57 8.87 -1.23
N ALA A 244 3.96 10.06 -0.83
CA ALA A 244 5.25 10.35 -0.21
C ALA A 244 5.22 10.25 1.32
N SER A 245 4.13 10.68 1.94
CA SER A 245 3.98 10.67 3.39
C SER A 245 2.54 10.77 3.82
N ILE A 246 2.25 10.25 5.01
CA ILE A 246 1.03 10.51 5.76
C ILE A 246 1.39 11.35 6.98
N ALA A 247 0.72 12.47 7.19
CA ALA A 247 0.77 13.21 8.43
C ALA A 247 -0.51 12.99 9.25
N LEU A 248 -0.47 13.30 10.54
CA LEU A 248 -1.64 13.33 11.42
C LEU A 248 -1.47 14.36 12.53
N LEU A 249 -2.59 14.72 13.15
CA LEU A 249 -2.64 15.48 14.39
C LEU A 249 -3.24 14.61 15.48
N THR A 250 -2.62 14.61 16.65
CA THR A 250 -3.10 13.84 17.81
C THR A 250 -2.87 14.57 19.12
N THR A 251 -3.86 14.51 20.02
CA THR A 251 -3.76 15.08 21.38
C THR A 251 -3.39 14.03 22.41
N THR A 252 -3.88 12.80 22.27
CA THR A 252 -3.76 11.75 23.29
C THR A 252 -3.16 10.43 22.78
N ALA A 253 -3.02 10.26 21.47
CA ALA A 253 -2.67 8.98 20.87
C ALA A 253 -1.26 8.95 20.23
N ALA A 254 -0.37 9.89 20.57
CA ALA A 254 0.99 9.88 20.03
C ALA A 254 1.74 8.55 20.24
N PRO A 255 1.74 7.92 21.45
CA PRO A 255 2.39 6.63 21.64
C PRO A 255 1.81 5.49 20.80
N PHE A 256 0.52 5.58 20.45
CA PHE A 256 -0.12 4.61 19.57
C PHE A 256 0.45 4.71 18.15
N PHE A 257 0.59 5.91 17.60
CA PHE A 257 1.11 6.13 16.25
C PHE A 257 2.63 5.94 16.15
N GLU A 258 3.39 6.21 17.20
CA GLU A 258 4.84 5.93 17.26
C GLU A 258 5.15 4.45 17.03
N ARG A 259 4.36 3.55 17.63
CA ARG A 259 4.49 2.10 17.40
C ARG A 259 4.20 1.69 15.95
N LEU A 260 3.47 2.52 15.21
CA LEU A 260 3.14 2.32 13.79
C LEU A 260 4.13 3.04 12.86
N GLY A 261 5.22 3.60 13.41
CA GLY A 261 6.30 4.24 12.66
C GLY A 261 6.11 5.73 12.39
N PHE A 262 5.10 6.39 12.97
CA PHE A 262 4.98 7.84 12.87
C PHE A 262 5.98 8.53 13.81
N GLU A 263 6.67 9.53 13.29
CA GLU A 263 7.60 10.37 14.06
C GLU A 263 6.95 11.70 14.41
N ARG A 264 7.30 12.28 15.56
CA ARG A 264 6.87 13.63 15.91
C ARG A 264 7.63 14.66 15.05
N ILE A 265 6.91 15.65 14.55
CA ILE A 265 7.49 16.76 13.78
C ILE A 265 6.99 18.11 14.33
N ASP A 266 7.69 19.20 14.03
CA ASP A 266 7.12 20.52 14.25
C ASP A 266 5.91 20.70 13.30
N ARG A 267 4.87 21.38 13.78
CA ARG A 267 3.70 21.69 12.96
C ARG A 267 4.08 22.61 11.79
N ALA A 268 5.09 23.47 11.96
CA ALA A 268 5.64 24.30 10.89
C ALA A 268 6.27 23.48 9.75
N ASP A 269 6.71 22.25 10.05
CA ASP A 269 7.34 21.34 9.09
C ASP A 269 6.32 20.43 8.38
N LEU A 270 5.02 20.57 8.70
CA LEU A 270 3.98 19.83 7.98
C LEU A 270 4.05 20.18 6.49
N PRO A 271 3.91 19.18 5.61
CA PRO A 271 3.98 19.43 4.19
C PRO A 271 3.01 20.53 3.73
N ALA A 272 3.53 21.53 3.01
CA ALA A 272 2.78 22.72 2.62
C ALA A 272 1.37 22.47 2.01
N PRO A 273 1.13 21.45 1.16
CA PRO A 273 -0.20 21.16 0.64
C PRO A 273 -1.23 20.82 1.72
N LEU A 274 -0.80 20.32 2.88
CA LEU A 274 -1.69 20.00 4.00
C LEU A 274 -2.18 21.26 4.73
N ALA A 275 -1.49 22.41 4.60
CA ALA A 275 -1.89 23.66 5.24
C ALA A 275 -3.28 24.16 4.79
N ALA A 276 -3.76 23.68 3.63
CA ALA A 276 -5.10 23.95 3.11
C ALA A 276 -6.20 23.07 3.73
N SER A 277 -5.86 22.02 4.49
CA SER A 277 -6.85 21.13 5.11
C SER A 277 -7.66 21.86 6.17
N THR A 278 -8.99 21.74 6.08
CA THR A 278 -9.93 22.29 7.07
C THR A 278 -9.59 21.81 8.47
N GLN A 279 -9.18 20.55 8.65
CA GLN A 279 -8.83 20.00 9.96
C GLN A 279 -7.62 20.72 10.59
N LEU A 280 -6.61 21.06 9.80
CA LEU A 280 -5.42 21.77 10.27
C LEU A 280 -5.71 23.22 10.68
N GLN A 281 -6.81 23.78 10.19
CA GLN A 281 -7.30 25.13 10.49
C GLN A 281 -8.22 25.18 11.72
N ILE A 282 -8.66 24.03 12.26
CA ILE A 282 -9.53 23.99 13.45
C ILE A 282 -8.73 24.38 14.69
N GLN A 283 -9.22 25.40 15.42
CA GLN A 283 -8.59 25.91 16.64
C GLN A 283 -8.45 24.84 17.74
N GLN A 284 -9.38 23.87 17.82
CA GLN A 284 -9.33 22.73 18.75
C GLN A 284 -8.09 21.83 18.53
N CYS A 285 -7.49 21.87 17.34
CA CYS A 285 -6.29 21.13 17.03
C CYS A 285 -5.01 21.94 17.26
N SER A 286 -5.07 23.20 17.71
CA SER A 286 -3.89 24.09 17.87
C SER A 286 -2.80 23.57 18.82
N SER A 287 -3.17 22.80 19.84
CA SER A 287 -2.25 22.15 20.78
C SER A 287 -1.95 20.68 20.45
N ALA A 288 -2.52 20.14 19.36
CA ALA A 288 -2.29 18.76 18.96
C ALA A 288 -0.86 18.56 18.44
N VAL A 289 -0.25 17.44 18.82
CA VAL A 289 1.05 17.01 18.33
C VAL A 289 0.92 16.62 16.86
N ALA A 290 1.77 17.21 16.01
CA ALA A 290 1.91 16.80 14.62
C ALA A 290 2.84 15.60 14.52
N MET A 291 2.45 14.61 13.73
CA MET A 291 3.26 13.43 13.47
C MET A 291 3.24 13.09 11.98
N GLN A 292 4.30 12.47 11.49
CA GLN A 292 4.45 12.09 10.10
C GLN A 292 5.04 10.69 9.96
N LEU A 293 4.45 9.93 9.06
CA LEU A 293 5.01 8.70 8.52
C LEU A 293 5.42 9.00 7.08
N VAL A 294 6.72 9.10 6.85
CA VAL A 294 7.25 9.26 5.51
C VAL A 294 7.41 7.86 4.91
N PHE A 295 6.75 7.60 3.79
CA PHE A 295 6.92 6.32 3.08
C PHE A 295 8.30 6.21 2.44
N PHE A 296 8.89 7.37 2.18
CA PHE A 296 10.23 7.57 1.65
C PHE A 296 11.04 8.43 2.61
N GLN A 297 11.36 7.94 3.81
CA GLN A 297 12.33 8.63 4.65
C GLN A 297 13.65 8.78 3.87
N THR A 298 14.25 9.98 3.92
CA THR A 298 15.68 10.25 3.63
C THR A 298 16.52 9.01 3.82
N ALA A 299 17.12 8.52 2.72
CA ALA A 299 18.02 7.36 2.64
C ALA A 299 17.98 6.46 3.90
N SER A 300 17.19 5.38 3.87
CA SER A 300 17.27 4.34 4.91
C SER A 300 18.74 3.99 5.20
N GLU A 301 19.10 3.49 6.38
CA GLU A 301 20.50 3.16 6.70
C GLU A 301 21.13 2.22 5.64
N HIS A 302 20.31 1.39 5.01
CA HIS A 302 20.67 0.59 3.84
C HIS A 302 21.03 1.44 2.60
N VAL A 303 20.22 2.46 2.29
CA VAL A 303 20.47 3.40 1.19
C VAL A 303 21.69 4.28 1.47
N LYS A 304 21.87 4.78 2.70
CA LYS A 304 23.10 5.51 3.11
C LYS A 304 24.34 4.65 2.93
N ARG A 305 24.29 3.38 3.35
CA ARG A 305 25.37 2.40 3.13
C ARG A 305 25.63 2.15 1.64
N THR A 306 24.58 2.06 0.83
CA THR A 306 24.71 1.86 -0.62
C THR A 306 25.37 3.05 -1.29
N ILE A 307 24.95 4.29 -0.94
CA ILE A 307 25.60 5.53 -1.37
C ILE A 307 27.07 5.55 -0.94
N ALA A 308 27.33 5.32 0.35
CA ALA A 308 28.69 5.34 0.89
C ALA A 308 29.60 4.29 0.22
N ALA A 309 29.08 3.09 -0.08
CA ALA A 309 29.83 2.04 -0.75
C ALA A 309 30.18 2.43 -2.20
N GLU A 310 29.22 2.93 -2.98
CA GLU A 310 29.48 3.36 -4.36
C GLU A 310 30.45 4.55 -4.42
N LEU A 311 30.30 5.52 -3.51
CA LEU A 311 31.23 6.66 -3.43
C LEU A 311 32.64 6.23 -3.00
N ALA A 312 32.77 5.27 -2.07
CA ALA A 312 34.07 4.77 -1.64
C ALA A 312 34.78 3.97 -2.74
N GLU A 313 34.03 3.21 -3.54
CA GLU A 313 34.60 2.34 -4.58
C GLU A 313 34.92 3.11 -5.87
N HIS A 314 34.05 4.05 -6.26
CA HIS A 314 34.11 4.67 -7.58
C HIS A 314 34.33 6.19 -7.55
N GLY A 315 34.33 6.82 -6.38
CA GLY A 315 34.43 8.28 -6.23
C GLY A 315 33.18 9.04 -6.71
N THR A 316 32.16 8.33 -7.19
CA THR A 316 30.88 8.86 -7.66
C THR A 316 29.82 7.76 -7.57
N PHE A 317 28.53 8.12 -7.52
CA PHE A 317 27.47 7.13 -7.58
C PHE A 317 27.19 6.81 -9.05
N ARG A 318 27.38 5.56 -9.48
CA ARG A 318 27.18 5.18 -10.88
C ARG A 318 25.69 5.20 -11.27
N PRO A 319 25.37 5.55 -12.53
CA PRO A 319 23.98 5.62 -12.94
C PRO A 319 23.31 4.23 -12.98
N PRO A 320 21.98 4.16 -12.82
CA PRO A 320 21.25 2.89 -12.69
C PRO A 320 21.47 1.96 -13.88
N TRP A 321 21.44 2.47 -15.11
CA TRP A 321 21.68 1.67 -16.32
C TRP A 321 23.08 1.07 -16.42
N LEU A 322 24.05 1.59 -15.66
CA LEU A 322 25.40 1.06 -15.63
C LEU A 322 25.58 0.00 -14.54
N LYS A 323 24.85 0.14 -13.41
CA LYS A 323 24.85 -0.85 -12.33
C LYS A 323 24.01 -2.08 -12.68
N HIS A 324 22.85 -1.86 -13.29
CA HIS A 324 21.89 -2.89 -13.68
C HIS A 324 21.56 -2.77 -15.18
N PRO A 325 22.54 -3.03 -16.07
CA PRO A 325 22.32 -2.96 -17.52
C PRO A 325 21.26 -3.96 -18.01
N GLU A 326 20.99 -5.01 -17.23
CA GLU A 326 19.97 -6.03 -17.50
C GLU A 326 18.53 -5.56 -17.24
N ILE A 327 18.33 -4.40 -16.60
CA ILE A 327 17.01 -3.90 -16.23
C ILE A 327 16.64 -2.70 -17.13
N PRO A 328 15.73 -2.86 -18.11
CA PRO A 328 15.27 -1.74 -18.96
C PRO A 328 14.59 -0.66 -18.12
N ARG A 329 14.72 0.65 -18.43
CA ARG A 329 14.29 1.76 -17.55
C ARG A 329 12.82 1.68 -17.13
N TYR A 330 11.96 1.39 -18.09
CA TYR A 330 10.52 1.31 -17.87
C TYR A 330 10.07 -0.07 -17.41
N SER A 331 11.00 -1.01 -17.22
CA SER A 331 10.71 -2.33 -16.67
C SER A 331 10.45 -2.23 -15.17
N ILE A 332 9.74 -3.23 -14.65
CA ILE A 332 9.38 -3.26 -13.24
C ILE A 332 10.52 -3.71 -12.33
N GLY A 333 11.66 -4.17 -12.89
CA GLY A 333 12.86 -4.49 -12.11
C GLY A 333 13.43 -3.29 -11.36
N TRP A 334 13.10 -2.08 -11.84
CA TRP A 334 13.38 -0.79 -11.18
C TRP A 334 12.33 -0.35 -10.16
N ARG A 335 11.17 -1.00 -10.11
CA ARG A 335 9.98 -0.49 -9.40
C ARG A 335 9.39 -1.46 -8.39
N MET A 336 9.86 -2.71 -8.35
CA MET A 336 9.38 -3.80 -7.47
C MET A 336 10.43 -4.94 -7.32
N GLY A 337 11.72 -4.67 -7.50
CA GLY A 337 12.80 -5.68 -7.58
C GLY A 337 14.15 -5.15 -7.04
N TYR A 338 15.22 -5.95 -7.11
CA TYR A 338 16.55 -5.58 -6.56
C TYR A 338 17.09 -4.22 -7.02
N GLY A 339 16.73 -3.79 -8.24
CA GLY A 339 17.13 -2.49 -8.78
C GLY A 339 16.39 -1.29 -8.16
N GLU A 340 15.24 -1.49 -7.53
CA GLU A 340 14.43 -0.41 -6.94
C GLU A 340 15.18 0.35 -5.86
N ASP A 341 15.82 -0.38 -4.93
CA ASP A 341 16.60 0.23 -3.86
C ASP A 341 17.81 1.01 -4.40
N TYR A 342 18.48 0.52 -5.45
CA TYR A 342 19.63 1.18 -6.07
C TYR A 342 19.23 2.42 -6.87
N LEU A 343 18.18 2.33 -7.68
CA LEU A 343 17.63 3.47 -8.42
C LEU A 343 17.20 4.58 -7.47
N TRP A 344 16.57 4.19 -6.36
CA TRP A 344 16.11 5.12 -5.36
C TRP A 344 17.27 5.75 -4.58
N ALA A 345 18.30 4.96 -4.24
CA ALA A 345 19.53 5.47 -3.63
C ALA A 345 20.24 6.48 -4.54
N TRP A 346 20.38 6.15 -5.81
CA TRP A 346 20.98 7.01 -6.82
C TRP A 346 20.21 8.32 -7.00
N TRP A 347 18.88 8.24 -7.14
CA TRP A 347 18.03 9.41 -7.35
C TRP A 347 18.10 10.41 -6.20
N ASN A 348 18.04 9.92 -4.96
CA ASN A 348 18.13 10.79 -3.78
C ASN A 348 19.51 11.43 -3.65
N TRP A 349 20.56 10.67 -3.91
CA TRP A 349 21.92 11.20 -3.91
C TRP A 349 22.08 12.29 -4.97
N TRP A 350 21.67 12.03 -6.21
CA TRP A 350 21.81 12.95 -7.32
C TRP A 350 21.02 14.25 -7.10
N ARG A 351 19.77 14.16 -6.59
CA ARG A 351 18.97 15.34 -6.20
C ARG A 351 19.53 16.13 -5.02
N GLY A 352 20.39 15.53 -4.22
CA GLY A 352 21.07 16.19 -3.11
C GLY A 352 22.29 16.99 -3.54
N LEU A 353 22.73 16.86 -4.80
CA LEU A 353 23.81 17.66 -5.38
C LEU A 353 23.31 19.07 -5.72
N ASP A 354 24.21 20.05 -5.70
CA ASP A 354 23.93 21.38 -6.26
C ASP A 354 23.81 21.34 -7.80
N ASP A 355 23.26 22.40 -8.39
CA ASP A 355 22.93 22.46 -9.83
C ASP A 355 24.18 22.28 -10.72
N ALA A 356 25.33 22.79 -10.27
CA ALA A 356 26.59 22.66 -11.00
C ALA A 356 27.09 21.20 -11.00
N ALA A 357 26.98 20.53 -9.85
CA ALA A 357 27.32 19.12 -9.70
C ALA A 357 26.34 18.21 -10.43
N GLN A 358 25.04 18.51 -10.44
CA GLN A 358 24.05 17.80 -11.25
C GLN A 358 24.34 17.91 -12.75
N SER A 359 24.67 19.11 -13.22
CA SER A 359 25.03 19.38 -14.62
C SER A 359 26.30 18.61 -15.02
N THR A 360 27.35 18.68 -14.20
CA THR A 360 28.59 17.93 -14.41
C THR A 360 28.34 16.42 -14.45
N TYR A 361 27.49 15.92 -13.55
CA TYR A 361 27.10 14.51 -13.53
C TYR A 361 26.36 14.10 -14.81
N ALA A 362 25.40 14.91 -15.26
CA ALA A 362 24.66 14.68 -16.49
C ALA A 362 25.59 14.64 -17.71
N GLU A 363 26.49 15.61 -17.86
CA GLU A 363 27.46 15.65 -18.95
C GLU A 363 28.37 14.41 -18.98
N THR A 364 28.78 13.94 -17.80
CA THR A 364 29.66 12.76 -17.66
C THR A 364 28.98 11.49 -18.17
N TRP A 365 27.68 11.31 -17.88
CA TRP A 365 27.01 10.02 -18.12
C TRP A 365 26.04 10.02 -19.30
N ARG A 366 25.63 11.18 -19.84
CA ARG A 366 24.66 11.29 -20.94
C ARG A 366 25.04 10.45 -22.16
N SER A 367 26.32 10.41 -22.52
CA SER A 367 26.82 9.64 -23.68
C SER A 367 26.79 8.12 -23.48
N THR A 368 26.67 7.66 -22.23
CA THR A 368 26.59 6.24 -21.87
C THR A 368 25.16 5.79 -21.55
N ALA A 369 24.21 6.73 -21.52
CA ALA A 369 22.80 6.43 -21.32
C ALA A 369 22.24 5.69 -22.54
N PRO A 370 21.58 4.53 -22.35
CA PRO A 370 20.75 3.94 -23.39
C PRO A 370 19.67 4.91 -23.87
N GLU A 371 19.10 4.66 -25.06
CA GLU A 371 18.09 5.54 -25.67
C GLU A 371 16.88 5.77 -24.75
N ASP A 372 16.48 4.74 -23.99
CA ASP A 372 15.38 4.84 -23.01
C ASP A 372 15.77 5.59 -21.73
N TRP A 373 17.04 5.97 -21.53
CA TRP A 373 17.56 6.77 -20.41
C TRP A 373 18.00 8.19 -20.80
N ALA A 374 18.13 8.49 -22.09
CA ALA A 374 18.74 9.73 -22.59
C ALA A 374 17.94 10.99 -22.21
N ASP A 375 16.61 10.92 -22.23
CA ASP A 375 15.66 11.98 -21.84
C ASP A 375 15.59 12.22 -20.32
N TRP A 376 16.20 11.37 -19.49
CA TRP A 376 16.19 11.56 -18.04
C TRP A 376 16.82 12.88 -17.59
N PHE A 377 17.90 13.28 -18.27
CA PHE A 377 18.62 14.51 -17.95
C PHE A 377 17.95 15.75 -18.54
N GLU A 378 16.91 15.60 -19.37
CA GLU A 378 16.17 16.71 -20.00
C GLU A 378 15.02 17.19 -19.10
N PHE A 379 14.39 16.27 -18.35
CA PHE A 379 13.25 16.52 -17.46
C PHE A 379 13.54 17.45 -16.25
N VAL A 380 14.80 17.82 -16.03
CA VAL A 380 15.28 18.54 -14.85
C VAL A 380 15.31 20.05 -15.08
N HIS A 381 15.32 20.51 -16.34
CA HIS A 381 15.38 21.92 -16.69
C HIS A 381 14.05 22.54 -17.12
N GLU A 382 12.96 21.76 -17.15
CA GLU A 382 11.63 22.24 -17.60
C GLU A 382 10.65 22.56 -16.45
N SER A 383 11.06 22.51 -15.17
CA SER A 383 10.15 22.76 -14.04
C SER A 383 10.11 24.22 -13.53
N ASP A 384 10.66 25.17 -14.28
CA ASP A 384 10.72 26.59 -13.90
C ASP A 384 9.83 27.54 -14.73
N ASP A 385 8.85 27.03 -15.49
CA ASP A 385 7.81 27.86 -16.15
C ASP A 385 6.38 27.48 -15.76
#